data_AF-W1YQT5-F1
#
_entry.id   AF-W1YQT5-F1
#
_cell.length_a   1.000
_cell.length_b   1.000
_cell.length_c   1.000
_cell.angle_alpha   90.00
_cell.angle_beta   90.00
_cell.angle_gamma   90.00
#
_symmetry.space_group_name_H-M   'P 1'
#
loop_
_entity.id
_entity.type
_entity.pdbx_description
1 polymer ?
#
loop_
_entity_poly.entity_id
_entity_poly.type
_entity_poly.pdbx_seq_one_letter_code
_entity_poly.pdbx_strand_id
1 'polypeptide(L)' 'GLSIHDMDVIELNEAFAAQALGVLRELGLPDDAPHVNPNGGAIALGHPLGMSGARLALAASHELHRRNGRY' A
#
# COMPACT_ATOMS: atom_id res chain seq x y z
N GLY A 1 17.53 -5.61 10.10
CA GLY A 1 16.28 -5.89 9.36
C GLY A 1 15.97 -4.67 8.50
N LEU A 2 15.07 -4.81 7.52
CA LEU A 2 14.61 -3.71 6.66
C LEU A 2 13.82 -2.68 7.48
N SER A 3 13.92 -1.42 7.09
CA SER A 3 13.13 -0.28 7.56
C SER A 3 11.90 -0.09 6.68
N ILE A 4 10.86 0.58 7.20
CA ILE A 4 9.71 0.99 6.39
C ILE A 4 10.11 1.92 5.24
N HIS A 5 11.20 2.68 5.43
CA HIS A 5 11.73 3.58 4.41
C HIS A 5 12.53 2.87 3.31
N ASP A 6 12.76 1.56 3.43
CA ASP A 6 13.40 0.76 2.39
C ASP A 6 12.39 0.27 1.33
N MET A 7 11.08 0.49 1.54
CA MET A 7 10.02 0.01 0.65
C MET A 7 9.79 0.98 -0.52
N ASP A 8 9.99 0.50 -1.74
CA ASP A 8 9.67 1.18 -3.00
C ASP A 8 8.16 1.19 -3.29
N VAL A 9 7.39 0.22 -2.76
CA VAL A 9 5.93 0.14 -2.89
C VAL A 9 5.29 -0.34 -1.58
N ILE A 10 4.24 0.33 -1.14
CA ILE A 10 3.41 -0.09 -0.01
C ILE A 10 1.97 -0.20 -0.48
N GLU A 11 1.44 -1.42 -0.53
CA GLU A 11 0.00 -1.68 -0.74
C GLU A 11 -0.67 -1.88 0.63
N LEU A 12 -1.27 -0.81 1.14
CA LEU A 12 -2.00 -0.78 2.41
C LEU A 12 -3.50 -0.93 2.15
N ASN A 13 -4.14 -1.89 2.82
CA ASN A 13 -5.60 -2.03 2.73
C ASN A 13 -6.31 -0.78 3.28
N GLU A 14 -7.14 -0.15 2.45
CA GLU A 14 -7.92 1.03 2.82
C GLU A 14 -9.33 0.65 3.28
N ALA A 15 -9.44 -0.01 4.44
CA ALA A 15 -10.77 -0.28 5.00
C ALA A 15 -11.52 1.03 5.31
N PHE A 16 -10.81 2.03 5.84
CA PHE A 16 -11.28 3.38 6.09
C PHE A 16 -10.12 4.38 5.95
N ALA A 17 -10.38 5.57 5.44
CA ALA A 17 -9.36 6.63 5.31
C ALA A 17 -8.72 6.99 6.66
N ALA A 18 -9.52 7.11 7.72
CA ALA A 18 -9.03 7.44 9.06
C ALA A 18 -8.05 6.39 9.60
N GLN A 19 -8.32 5.09 9.37
CA GLN A 19 -7.42 4.02 9.77
C GLN A 19 -6.15 4.01 8.92
N ALA A 20 -6.26 4.20 7.61
CA ALA A 20 -5.09 4.23 6.72
C ALA A 20 -4.12 5.36 7.11
N LEU A 21 -4.65 6.58 7.30
CA LEU A 21 -3.86 7.73 7.76
C LEU A 21 -3.26 7.51 9.16
N GLY A 22 -4.01 6.87 10.07
CA GLY A 22 -3.48 6.50 11.39
C GLY A 22 -2.24 5.61 11.30
N VAL A 23 -2.31 4.56 10.48
CA VAL A 23 -1.18 3.63 10.26
C VAL A 23 0.02 4.33 9.63
N LEU A 24 -0.19 5.20 8.63
CA LEU A 24 0.92 5.94 8.00
C LEU A 24 1.66 6.80 9.00
N ARG A 25 0.93 7.52 9.86
CA ARG A 25 1.51 8.39 10.89
C ARG A 25 2.26 7.59 11.97
N GLU A 26 1.74 6.44 12.38
CA GLU A 26 2.44 5.53 13.30
C GLU A 26 3.75 4.98 12.69
N LEU A 27 3.77 4.77 11.37
CA LEU A 27 4.95 4.33 10.63
C LEU A 27 5.88 5.49 10.21
N GLY A 28 5.55 6.74 10.55
CA GLY A 28 6.35 7.91 10.19
C GLY A 28 6.36 8.24 8.69
N LEU A 29 5.34 7.80 7.95
CA LEU A 29 5.17 8.10 6.53
C LEU A 29 4.28 9.35 6.34
N PRO A 30 4.57 10.20 5.34
CA PRO A 30 3.65 11.27 4.93
C PRO A 30 2.28 10.71 4.54
N ASP A 31 1.22 11.47 4.83
CA ASP A 31 -0.17 11.11 4.48
C ASP A 31 -0.37 10.95 2.95
N ASP A 32 0.50 11.56 2.14
CA ASP A 32 0.50 11.56 0.67
C ASP A 32 1.72 10.86 0.06
N ALA A 33 2.38 9.97 0.82
CA ALA A 33 3.58 9.28 0.37
C ALA A 33 3.38 8.61 -1.00
N PRO A 34 4.18 8.96 -2.03
CA PRO A 34 3.90 8.58 -3.43
C PRO A 34 4.08 7.08 -3.72
N HIS A 35 4.68 6.34 -2.79
CA HIS A 35 4.88 4.90 -2.87
C HIS A 35 3.79 4.10 -2.14
N VAL A 36 2.88 4.76 -1.41
CA VAL A 36 1.73 4.13 -0.75
C VAL A 36 0.53 4.15 -1.70
N ASN A 37 -0.02 2.98 -2.01
CA ASN A 37 -1.18 2.80 -2.90
C ASN A 37 -1.10 3.65 -4.18
N PRO A 38 0.00 3.56 -4.97
CA PRO A 38 0.27 4.46 -6.10
C PRO A 38 -0.78 4.36 -7.21
N ASN A 39 -1.57 3.28 -7.23
CA ASN A 39 -2.64 3.03 -8.18
C ASN A 39 -4.05 3.09 -7.53
N GLY A 40 -4.16 3.68 -6.34
CA GLY A 40 -5.38 3.71 -5.52
C GLY A 40 -5.60 2.41 -4.73
N GLY A 41 -6.60 2.41 -3.85
CA GLY A 41 -6.87 1.28 -2.95
C GLY A 41 -8.35 0.93 -2.80
N ALA A 42 -8.68 0.27 -1.69
CA ALA A 42 -9.99 -0.33 -1.46
C ALA A 42 -11.14 0.69 -1.32
N ILE A 43 -10.84 1.95 -0.98
CA ILE A 43 -11.86 3.02 -0.98
C ILE A 43 -12.44 3.22 -2.38
N ALA A 44 -11.60 3.15 -3.41
CA ALA A 44 -12.01 3.31 -4.81
C ALA A 44 -12.40 1.97 -5.47
N LEU A 45 -11.63 0.91 -5.22
CA LEU A 45 -11.75 -0.37 -5.91
C LEU A 45 -12.75 -1.34 -5.24
N GLY A 46 -13.17 -1.04 -4.01
CA GLY A 46 -13.95 -1.93 -3.18
C GLY A 46 -13.13 -2.98 -2.45
N HIS A 47 -13.79 -3.69 -1.54
CA HIS A 47 -13.15 -4.61 -0.60
C HIS A 47 -13.90 -5.96 -0.49
N PRO A 48 -13.79 -6.85 -1.50
CA PRO A 48 -14.21 -8.23 -1.34
C PRO A 48 -13.27 -8.93 -0.35
N LEU A 49 -13.76 -9.17 0.87
CA LEU A 49 -12.98 -9.62 2.02
C LEU A 49 -12.03 -10.79 1.71
N GLY A 50 -12.54 -11.83 1.04
CA GLY A 50 -11.75 -13.03 0.73
C GLY A 50 -10.72 -12.87 -0.40
N MET A 51 -10.82 -11.81 -1.21
CA MET A 51 -9.94 -11.59 -2.37
C MET A 51 -8.89 -10.49 -2.10
N SER A 52 -9.18 -9.55 -1.21
CA SER A 52 -8.40 -8.33 -1.05
C SER A 52 -6.92 -8.58 -0.71
N GLY A 53 -6.60 -9.57 0.12
CA GLY A 53 -5.20 -9.91 0.43
C GLY A 53 -4.41 -10.37 -0.80
N ALA A 54 -5.00 -11.24 -1.63
CA ALA A 54 -4.37 -11.69 -2.86
C ALA A 54 -4.21 -10.54 -3.88
N ARG A 55 -5.20 -9.64 -3.96
CA ARG A 55 -5.13 -8.45 -4.81
C ARG A 55 -3.98 -7.54 -4.42
N LEU A 56 -3.81 -7.24 -3.12
CA LEU A 56 -2.73 -6.36 -2.64
C LEU A 56 -1.35 -6.96 -2.94
N ALA A 57 -1.15 -8.24 -2.64
CA ALA A 57 0.13 -8.91 -2.91
C ALA A 57 0.49 -8.91 -4.41
N LEU A 58 -0.51 -9.16 -5.27
CA LEU A 58 -0.33 -9.11 -6.71
C LEU A 58 -0.05 -7.69 -7.20
N ALA A 59 -0.82 -6.71 -6.71
CA ALA A 59 -0.66 -5.30 -7.07
C ALA A 59 0.74 -4.77 -6.69
N ALA A 60 1.21 -5.06 -5.47
CA ALA A 60 2.56 -4.70 -5.02
C ALA A 60 3.64 -5.32 -5.92
N SER A 61 3.51 -6.62 -6.22
CA SER A 61 4.46 -7.33 -7.08
C SER A 61 4.49 -6.76 -8.51
N HIS A 62 3.32 -6.48 -9.09
CA HIS A 62 3.20 -5.87 -10.41
C HIS A 62 3.80 -4.46 -10.43
N GLU A 63 3.53 -3.66 -9.41
CA GLU A 63 4.00 -2.28 -9.34
C GLU A 63 5.52 -2.23 -9.14
N LEU A 64 6.08 -3.07 -8.27
CA LEU A 64 7.52 -3.23 -8.11
C LEU A 64 8.19 -3.59 -9.44
N HIS A 65 7.63 -4.56 -10.17
CA HIS A 65 8.15 -4.94 -11.48
C HIS A 65 8.08 -3.77 -12.48
N ARG A 66 6.95 -3.05 -12.52
CA ARG A 66 6.74 -1.91 -13.43
C ARG A 66 7.74 -0.78 -13.19
N ARG A 67 8.09 -0.51 -11.93
CA ARG A 67 9.04 0.55 -11.56
C ARG A 67 10.49 0.08 -11.37
N ASN A 68 10.77 -1.20 -11.61
CA ASN A 68 12.06 -1.83 -11.34
C ASN A 68 12.53 -1.63 -9.88
N GLY A 69 11.59 -1.70 -8.93
CA GLY A 69 11.82 -1.64 -7.48
C GLY A 69 12.17 -3.01 -6.89
N ARG A 70 12.58 -3.02 -5.63
CA ARG A 70 13.08 -4.22 -4.95
C ARG A 70 12.25 -4.64 -3.74
N TYR A 71 11.86 -3.71 -2.88
CA TYR A 71 11.15 -3.99 -1.64
C TYR A 71 9.85 -3.21 -1.55
#